data_AF-A0A9D2FMU7-F1
#
_entry.id   AF-A0A9D2FMU7-F1
#
_cell.length_a   1.000
_cell.length_b   1.000
_cell.length_c   1.000
_cell.angle_alpha   90.00
_cell.angle_beta   90.00
_cell.angle_gamma   90.00
#
_symmetry.space_group_name_H-M   'P 1'
#
loop_
_entity.id
_entity.type
_entity.pdbx_description
1 polymer ?
#
loop_
_entity_poly.entity_id
_entity_poly.type
_entity_poly.pdbx_seq_one_letter_code
_entity_poly.pdbx_strand_id
1 'polypeptide(L)'
;MSKRFLFGLIVCLLIVAVAVLWLLSALKVEGMEWFTLGWAVTIAAGILGVAFILRGLFGKTAGPLKKMWIFFGSLFLVVAVITLACEIAMPAEIIAPIIAIVLAVGLLIGFVAVGGKKWDEGDNQKVGYKNYYQRKAEEEARKKEENDDQN
;
A
#
# COMPACT_ATOMS: atom_id res chain seq x y z
N MET A 1 -15.55 -14.28 -8.75
CA MET A 1 -14.32 -13.96 -7.98
C MET A 1 -14.35 -12.51 -7.53
N SER A 2 -13.85 -12.19 -6.34
CA SER A 2 -13.70 -10.78 -5.93
C SER A 2 -12.53 -10.13 -6.68
N LYS A 3 -12.62 -8.82 -6.99
CA LYS A 3 -11.53 -8.09 -7.68
C LYS A 3 -10.18 -8.19 -6.94
N ARG A 4 -10.23 -8.32 -5.60
CA ARG A 4 -9.05 -8.52 -4.75
C ARG A 4 -8.40 -9.88 -4.95
N PHE A 5 -9.22 -10.93 -5.06
CA PHE A 5 -8.74 -12.27 -5.35
C PHE A 5 -8.11 -12.33 -6.73
N LEU A 6 -8.76 -11.74 -7.75
CA LEU A 6 -8.24 -11.69 -9.11
C LEU A 6 -6.88 -10.98 -9.16
N PHE A 7 -6.75 -9.83 -8.49
CA PHE A 7 -5.48 -9.11 -8.40
C PHE A 7 -4.37 -9.96 -7.77
N GLY A 8 -4.65 -10.59 -6.62
CA GLY A 8 -3.68 -11.47 -5.96
C GLY A 8 -3.28 -12.67 -6.83
N LEU A 9 -4.25 -13.26 -7.52
CA LEU A 9 -4.02 -14.39 -8.43
C LEU A 9 -3.14 -13.98 -9.62
N ILE A 10 -3.38 -12.82 -10.23
CA ILE A 10 -2.55 -12.29 -11.32
C ILE A 10 -1.11 -12.09 -10.84
N VAL A 11 -0.91 -11.45 -9.68
CA VAL A 11 0.43 -11.25 -9.12
C VAL A 11 1.13 -12.59 -8.89
N CYS A 12 0.45 -13.58 -8.30
CA CYS A 12 1.01 -14.91 -8.10
C CYS A 12 1.39 -15.57 -9.43
N LEU A 13 0.53 -15.51 -10.45
CA LEU A 13 0.81 -16.09 -11.77
C LEU A 13 2.01 -15.42 -12.44
N LEU A 14 2.16 -14.09 -12.33
CA LEU A 14 3.32 -13.39 -12.85
C LEU A 14 4.62 -13.84 -12.17
N ILE A 15 4.61 -14.02 -10.85
CA ILE A 15 5.78 -14.52 -10.11
C ILE A 15 6.11 -15.96 -10.52
N VAL A 16 5.09 -16.82 -10.69
CA VAL A 16 5.29 -18.19 -11.20
C VAL A 16 5.89 -18.15 -12.61
N ALA A 17 5.39 -17.29 -13.50
CA ALA A 17 5.94 -17.15 -14.84
C ALA A 17 7.42 -16.74 -14.82
N VAL A 18 7.78 -15.75 -13.99
CA VAL A 18 9.19 -15.34 -13.79
C VAL A 18 10.04 -16.51 -13.29
N ALA A 19 9.55 -17.28 -12.33
CA ALA A 19 10.26 -18.46 -11.81
C ALA A 19 10.46 -19.55 -12.87
N VAL A 20 9.45 -19.79 -13.72
CA VAL A 20 9.54 -20.73 -14.84
C VAL A 20 10.57 -20.26 -15.87
N LEU A 21 10.54 -18.98 -16.26
CA LEU A 21 11.52 -18.43 -17.20
C LEU A 21 12.96 -18.54 -16.66
N TRP A 22 13.14 -18.27 -15.36
CA TRP A 22 14.42 -18.46 -14.71
C TRP A 22 14.86 -19.93 -14.67
N LEU A 23 13.94 -20.87 -14.39
CA LEU A 23 14.25 -22.31 -14.43
C LEU A 23 14.68 -22.76 -15.84
N LEU A 24 13.99 -22.29 -16.88
CA LEU A 24 14.38 -22.60 -18.27
C LEU A 24 15.78 -22.07 -18.60
N SER A 25 16.11 -20.87 -18.16
CA SER A 25 17.45 -20.31 -18.27
C SER A 25 18.49 -21.12 -17.50
N ALA A 26 18.19 -21.48 -16.25
CA ALA A 26 19.07 -22.28 -15.40
C ALA A 26 19.34 -23.69 -15.95
N LEU A 27 18.36 -24.26 -16.66
CA LEU A 27 18.48 -25.54 -17.37
C LEU A 27 19.18 -25.41 -18.73
N LYS A 28 19.66 -24.21 -19.10
CA LYS A 28 20.34 -23.92 -20.38
C LYS A 28 19.51 -24.31 -21.59
N VAL A 29 18.20 -24.05 -21.53
CA VAL A 29 17.32 -24.21 -22.70
C VAL A 29 17.76 -23.19 -23.76
N GLU A 30 17.90 -23.65 -25.00
CA GLU A 30 18.33 -22.83 -26.12
C GLU A 30 17.45 -21.57 -26.24
N GLY A 31 18.09 -20.40 -26.34
CA GLY A 31 17.40 -19.10 -26.41
C GLY A 31 16.96 -18.48 -25.08
N MET A 32 17.15 -19.17 -23.94
CA MET A 32 16.74 -18.66 -22.61
C MET A 32 17.89 -18.17 -21.73
N GLU A 33 19.14 -18.34 -22.15
CA GLU A 33 20.34 -18.02 -21.35
C GLU A 33 20.47 -16.54 -20.94
N TRP A 34 19.81 -15.63 -21.68
CA TRP A 34 19.80 -14.20 -21.36
C TRP A 34 19.01 -13.88 -20.08
N PHE A 35 18.10 -14.76 -19.65
CA PHE A 35 17.24 -14.53 -18.50
C PHE A 35 17.94 -14.98 -17.20
N THR A 36 18.92 -14.21 -16.76
CA THR A 36 19.72 -14.49 -15.57
C THR A 36 18.90 -14.40 -14.27
N LEU A 37 19.50 -14.82 -13.15
CA LEU A 37 18.90 -14.64 -11.82
C LEU A 37 18.66 -13.15 -11.51
N GLY A 38 19.54 -12.24 -11.93
CA GLY A 38 19.35 -10.81 -11.69
C GLY A 38 18.15 -10.25 -12.44
N TRP A 39 17.88 -10.69 -13.67
CA TRP A 39 16.65 -10.35 -14.40
C TRP A 39 15.40 -10.89 -13.68
N ALA A 40 15.44 -12.14 -13.23
CA ALA A 40 14.34 -12.75 -12.48
C ALA A 40 14.02 -11.99 -11.20
N VAL A 41 15.04 -11.66 -10.39
CA VAL A 41 14.88 -10.90 -9.15
C VAL A 41 14.38 -9.48 -9.43
N THR A 42 14.94 -8.81 -10.45
CA THR A 42 14.51 -7.47 -10.86
C THR A 42 13.02 -7.41 -11.18
N ILE A 43 12.54 -8.34 -12.02
CA ILE A 43 11.14 -8.37 -12.43
C ILE A 43 10.23 -8.76 -11.26
N ALA A 44 10.60 -9.78 -10.47
CA ALA A 44 9.82 -10.20 -9.32
C ALA A 44 9.70 -9.09 -8.26
N ALA A 45 10.81 -8.45 -7.92
CA ALA A 45 10.84 -7.33 -6.98
C ALA A 45 10.07 -6.12 -7.55
N GLY A 46 10.16 -5.83 -8.85
CA GLY A 46 9.35 -4.81 -9.51
C GLY A 46 7.85 -5.06 -9.40
N ILE A 47 7.40 -6.29 -9.72
CA ILE A 47 5.99 -6.70 -9.62
C ILE A 47 5.49 -6.58 -8.18
N LEU A 48 6.22 -7.15 -7.22
CA LEU A 48 5.85 -7.10 -5.80
C LEU A 48 5.85 -5.66 -5.28
N GLY A 49 6.84 -4.86 -5.66
CA GLY A 49 6.95 -3.46 -5.29
C GLY A 49 5.73 -2.65 -5.68
N VAL A 50 5.36 -2.72 -6.97
CA VAL A 50 4.14 -2.08 -7.49
C VAL A 50 2.89 -2.65 -6.82
N ALA A 51 2.81 -3.98 -6.68
CA ALA A 51 1.62 -4.61 -6.10
C ALA A 51 1.38 -4.19 -4.65
N PHE A 52 2.43 -4.06 -3.84
CA PHE A 52 2.35 -3.60 -2.45
C PHE A 52 1.97 -2.12 -2.36
N ILE A 53 2.50 -1.25 -3.22
CA ILE A 53 2.10 0.16 -3.29
C ILE A 53 0.61 0.28 -3.64
N LEU A 54 0.16 -0.42 -4.69
CA LEU A 54 -1.25 -0.44 -5.10
C LEU A 54 -2.16 -0.97 -3.98
N ARG A 55 -1.71 -2.00 -3.26
CA ARG A 55 -2.44 -2.53 -2.10
C ARG A 55 -2.55 -1.49 -0.97
N GLY A 56 -1.49 -0.72 -0.70
CA GLY A 56 -1.51 0.35 0.29
C GLY A 56 -2.39 1.53 -0.10
N LEU A 57 -2.42 1.89 -1.38
CA LEU A 57 -3.26 2.97 -1.92
C LEU A 57 -4.76 2.63 -1.91
N PHE A 58 -5.12 1.48 -2.49
CA PHE A 58 -6.52 1.11 -2.75
C PHE A 58 -7.11 0.13 -1.74
N GLY A 59 -6.30 -0.35 -0.80
CA GLY A 59 -6.75 -1.23 0.28
C GLY A 59 -7.72 -0.53 1.23
N LYS A 60 -8.81 -1.21 1.60
CA LYS A 60 -9.66 -0.82 2.72
C LYS A 60 -9.02 -1.31 4.02
N THR A 61 -7.92 -0.70 4.42
CA THR A 61 -7.15 -1.01 5.64
C THR A 61 -6.87 0.25 6.44
N ALA A 62 -6.56 0.09 7.73
CA ALA A 62 -6.20 1.21 8.60
C ALA A 62 -4.95 1.96 8.11
N GLY A 63 -4.83 3.23 8.50
CA GLY A 63 -3.76 4.14 8.06
C GLY A 63 -2.33 3.56 8.17
N PRO A 64 -1.90 2.99 9.31
CA PRO A 64 -0.53 2.50 9.43
C PRO A 64 -0.27 1.28 8.57
N LEU A 65 -1.26 0.39 8.42
CA LEU A 65 -1.18 -0.74 7.50
C LEU A 65 -0.97 -0.26 6.05
N LYS A 66 -1.64 0.83 5.62
CA LYS A 66 -1.40 1.43 4.31
C LYS A 66 0.05 1.90 4.13
N LYS A 67 0.59 2.63 5.11
CA LYS A 67 2.00 3.09 5.09
C LYS A 67 2.97 1.92 5.02
N MET A 68 2.73 0.91 5.83
CA MET A 68 3.56 -0.30 5.87
C MET A 68 3.61 -0.99 4.51
N TRP A 69 2.45 -1.17 3.84
CA TRP A 69 2.41 -1.73 2.49
C TRP A 69 3.17 -0.87 1.48
N ILE A 70 3.04 0.45 1.55
CA ILE A 70 3.75 1.36 0.65
C ILE A 70 5.27 1.32 0.89
N PHE A 71 5.72 1.25 2.13
CA PHE A 71 7.15 1.15 2.47
C PHE A 71 7.73 -0.20 2.06
N PHE A 72 7.02 -1.30 2.27
CA PHE A 72 7.43 -2.59 1.75
C PHE A 72 7.53 -2.57 0.22
N GLY A 73 6.53 -1.98 -0.45
CA GLY A 73 6.57 -1.86 -1.90
C GLY A 73 7.75 -1.03 -2.40
N SER A 74 8.04 0.09 -1.72
CA SER A 74 9.19 0.95 -2.03
C SER A 74 10.52 0.22 -1.82
N LEU A 75 10.64 -0.57 -0.76
CA LEU A 75 11.83 -1.40 -0.50
C LEU A 75 12.06 -2.43 -1.61
N PHE A 76 10.99 -3.10 -2.06
CA PHE A 76 11.07 -4.03 -3.19
C PHE A 76 11.50 -3.32 -4.48
N LEU A 77 11.03 -2.09 -4.74
CA LEU A 77 11.50 -1.30 -5.87
C LEU A 77 12.98 -0.93 -5.76
N VAL A 78 13.49 -0.65 -4.56
CA VAL A 78 14.93 -0.43 -4.35
C VAL A 78 15.73 -1.68 -4.69
N VAL A 79 15.28 -2.86 -4.25
CA VAL A 79 15.91 -4.13 -4.63
C VAL A 79 15.91 -4.31 -6.15
N ALA A 80 14.79 -4.02 -6.82
CA ALA A 80 14.69 -4.10 -8.27
C ALA A 80 15.68 -3.16 -8.98
N VAL A 81 15.85 -1.93 -8.49
CA VAL A 81 16.82 -0.97 -9.05
C VAL A 81 18.25 -1.48 -8.89
N ILE A 82 18.61 -2.00 -7.71
CA ILE A 82 19.96 -2.51 -7.45
C ILE A 82 20.27 -3.70 -8.35
N THR A 83 19.37 -4.69 -8.43
CA THR A 83 19.62 -5.87 -9.26
C THR A 83 19.62 -5.55 -10.75
N LEU A 84 18.77 -4.62 -11.20
CA LEU A 84 18.80 -4.12 -12.56
C LEU A 84 20.14 -3.45 -12.85
N ALA A 85 20.59 -2.55 -11.97
CA ALA A 85 21.83 -1.82 -12.14
C ALA A 85 23.05 -2.76 -12.25
N CYS A 86 23.06 -3.87 -11.50
CA CYS A 86 24.07 -4.91 -11.63
C CYS A 86 24.01 -5.61 -13.00
N GLU A 87 22.81 -5.96 -13.47
CA GLU A 87 22.63 -6.67 -14.76
C GLU A 87 23.00 -5.82 -15.97
N ILE A 88 22.65 -4.53 -15.96
CA ILE A 88 22.96 -3.62 -17.08
C ILE A 88 24.28 -2.86 -16.90
N ALA A 89 25.08 -3.20 -15.88
CA ALA A 89 26.33 -2.52 -15.54
C ALA A 89 26.19 -0.98 -15.49
N MET A 90 25.15 -0.50 -14.81
CA MET A 90 24.84 0.92 -14.70
C MET A 90 25.97 1.67 -13.95
N PRO A 91 26.31 2.91 -14.36
CA PRO A 91 27.27 3.73 -13.63
C PRO A 91 26.83 3.96 -12.17
N ALA A 92 27.74 3.66 -11.24
CA ALA A 92 27.47 3.70 -9.79
C ALA A 92 27.00 5.09 -9.29
N GLU A 93 27.46 6.16 -9.94
CA GLU A 93 27.10 7.55 -9.63
C GLU A 93 25.59 7.83 -9.76
N ILE A 94 24.88 7.08 -10.61
CA ILE A 94 23.45 7.29 -10.89
C ILE A 94 22.56 6.40 -10.00
N ILE A 95 23.07 5.28 -9.49
CA ILE A 95 22.30 4.30 -8.72
C ILE A 95 21.73 4.93 -7.43
N ALA A 96 22.57 5.60 -6.65
CA ALA A 96 22.15 6.23 -5.39
C ALA A 96 21.09 7.33 -5.59
N PRO A 97 21.22 8.25 -6.56
CA PRO A 97 20.15 9.18 -6.93
C PRO A 97 18.82 8.50 -7.27
N ILE A 98 18.83 7.42 -8.07
CA ILE A 98 17.60 6.69 -8.41
C ILE A 98 16.94 6.11 -7.15
N ILE A 99 17.72 5.48 -6.28
CA ILE A 99 17.22 4.93 -5.01
C ILE A 99 16.60 6.04 -4.15
N ALA A 100 17.27 7.19 -4.04
CA ALA A 100 16.76 8.33 -3.28
C ALA A 100 15.41 8.81 -3.82
N ILE A 101 15.25 8.87 -5.16
CA ILE A 101 13.98 9.23 -5.80
C ILE A 101 12.89 8.20 -5.46
N VAL A 102 13.18 6.90 -5.57
CA VAL A 102 12.22 5.83 -5.25
C VAL A 102 11.75 5.93 -3.80
N LEU A 103 12.66 6.14 -2.86
CA LEU A 103 12.34 6.30 -1.44
C LEU A 103 11.53 7.58 -1.17
N ALA A 104 11.91 8.70 -1.79
CA ALA A 104 11.19 9.97 -1.65
C ALA A 104 9.75 9.86 -2.17
N VAL A 105 9.56 9.25 -3.34
CA VAL A 105 8.23 8.99 -3.91
C VAL A 105 7.43 8.04 -2.99
N GLY A 106 8.05 6.98 -2.48
CA GLY A 106 7.42 6.08 -1.51
C GLY A 106 6.92 6.79 -0.25
N LEU A 107 7.72 7.70 0.31
CA LEU A 107 7.35 8.53 1.45
C LEU A 107 6.20 9.49 1.15
N LEU A 108 6.26 10.18 0.00
CA LEU A 108 5.20 11.09 -0.44
C LEU A 108 3.87 10.33 -0.65
N ILE A 109 3.91 9.18 -1.32
CA ILE A 109 2.73 8.33 -1.51
C ILE A 109 2.20 7.86 -0.15
N GLY A 110 3.07 7.45 0.77
CA GLY A 110 2.69 7.05 2.14
C GLY A 110 2.00 8.16 2.93
N PHE A 111 2.44 9.41 2.77
CA PHE A 111 1.82 10.57 3.38
C PHE A 111 0.42 10.83 2.79
N VAL A 112 0.29 10.86 1.46
CA VAL A 112 -0.97 11.11 0.75
C VAL A 112 -2.00 9.99 1.02
N ALA A 113 -1.57 8.73 1.06
CA ALA A 113 -2.45 7.56 1.20
C ALA A 113 -3.20 7.48 2.54
N VAL A 114 -2.65 8.09 3.60
CA VAL A 114 -3.26 8.12 4.94
C VAL A 114 -4.11 9.38 5.14
N GLY A 115 -3.92 10.40 4.29
CA GLY A 115 -4.84 11.54 4.15
C GLY A 115 -5.22 12.16 5.49
N GLY A 116 -4.24 12.60 6.29
CA GLY A 116 -4.39 13.51 7.43
C GLY A 116 -5.39 13.17 8.53
N LYS A 117 -6.16 12.08 8.44
CA LYS A 117 -7.17 11.72 9.44
C LYS A 117 -6.44 11.31 10.70
N LYS A 118 -6.54 12.19 11.70
CA LYS A 118 -6.06 11.94 13.05
C LYS A 118 -6.59 10.59 13.47
N TRP A 119 -5.64 9.73 13.84
CA TRP A 119 -5.93 8.53 14.60
C TRP A 119 -6.83 8.92 15.77
N ASP A 120 -8.02 8.32 15.84
CA ASP A 120 -9.01 8.57 16.88
C ASP A 120 -9.44 10.04 17.07
N GLU A 121 -10.15 10.61 16.10
CA GLU A 121 -11.30 11.41 16.52
C GLU A 121 -12.31 10.42 17.13
N GLY A 122 -12.26 10.27 18.45
CA GLY A 122 -13.31 9.59 19.20
C GLY A 122 -14.66 10.19 18.80
N ASP A 123 -15.73 9.40 18.83
CA ASP A 123 -17.07 9.88 18.41
C ASP A 123 -17.47 11.18 19.13
N ASN A 124 -16.93 11.39 20.33
CA ASN A 124 -17.06 12.60 21.15
C ASN A 124 -16.44 13.88 20.57
N GLN A 125 -15.59 13.79 19.55
CA GLN A 125 -15.00 14.94 18.86
C GLN A 125 -15.68 15.27 17.53
N LYS A 126 -16.72 14.51 17.13
CA LYS A 126 -17.48 14.80 15.91
C LYS A 126 -18.37 16.03 16.11
N VAL A 127 -18.43 16.87 15.08
CA VAL A 127 -19.35 18.01 15.03
C VAL A 127 -20.78 17.49 15.16
N GLY A 128 -21.48 17.92 16.23
CA GLY A 128 -22.84 17.48 16.55
C GLY A 128 -22.95 16.36 17.60
N TYR A 129 -21.84 15.86 18.15
CA TYR A 129 -21.91 14.89 19.24
C TYR A 129 -22.41 15.54 20.53
N LYS A 130 -23.61 15.13 20.97
CA LYS A 130 -24.19 15.60 22.24
C LYS A 130 -23.70 14.75 23.41
N ASN A 131 -23.03 15.40 24.37
CA ASN A 131 -22.60 14.74 25.59
C ASN A 131 -23.80 14.24 26.41
N TYR A 132 -23.57 13.27 27.30
CA TYR A 132 -24.63 12.67 28.13
C TYR A 132 -25.49 13.73 28.84
N TYR A 133 -24.85 14.75 29.42
CA TYR A 133 -25.53 15.86 30.08
C TYR A 133 -26.40 16.69 29.13
N GLN A 134 -25.96 16.91 27.89
CA GLN A 134 -26.74 17.64 26.88
C GLN A 134 -27.96 16.83 26.43
N ARG A 135 -27.81 15.50 26.26
CA ARG A 135 -28.94 14.60 25.97
C ARG A 135 -29.96 14.56 27.11
N LYS A 136 -29.48 14.52 28.36
CA LYS A 136 -30.32 14.55 29.55
C LYS A 136 -31.09 15.86 29.70
N ALA A 137 -30.43 17.00 29.46
CA ALA A 137 -31.07 18.31 29.52
C ALA A 137 -32.17 18.45 28.45
N GLU A 138 -31.96 17.94 27.24
CA GLU A 138 -32.98 17.92 26.18
C GLU A 138 -34.16 16.99 26.52
N GLU A 139 -33.91 15.81 27.08
CA GLU A 139 -34.98 14.92 27.54
C GLU A 139 -35.84 15.57 28.63
N GLU A 140 -35.23 16.29 29.56
CA GLU A 140 -35.95 16.99 30.63
C GLU A 140 -36.73 18.20 30.12
N ALA A 141 -36.17 18.96 29.18
CA ALA A 141 -36.87 20.06 28.53
C ALA A 141 -38.10 19.57 27.76
N ARG A 142 -37.94 18.49 26.97
CA ARG A 142 -39.04 17.92 26.18
C ARG A 142 -40.16 17.35 27.06
N LYS A 143 -39.82 16.76 28.21
CA LYS A 143 -40.81 16.30 29.19
C LYS A 143 -41.55 17.42 29.90
N LYS A 144 -40.95 18.60 30.03
CA LYS A 144 -41.63 19.79 30.56
C LYS A 144 -42.60 20.37 29.54
N GLU A 145 -42.18 20.50 28.28
CA GLU A 145 -43.05 20.92 27.19
C GLU A 145 -44.25 19.97 27.00
N GLU A 146 -44.02 18.65 26.99
CA GLU A 146 -45.10 17.65 26.89
C GLU A 146 -46.09 17.69 28.07
N ASN A 147 -45.65 18.13 29.26
CA ASN A 147 -46.52 18.28 30.44
C ASN A 147 -47.25 19.64 30.48
N ASP A 148 -46.64 20.70 29.95
CA ASP A 148 -47.25 22.03 29.85
C ASP A 148 -48.31 22.08 28.73
N ASP A 149 -48.13 21.32 27.63
CA ASP A 149 -49.12 21.20 26.54
C ASP A 149 -50.32 20.28 26.90
N GLN A 150 -50.25 19.54 28.01
CA GLN A 150 -51.33 18.66 28.49
C GLN A 150 -52.18 19.26 29.62
N ASN A 151 -51.89 20.49 30.07
CA ASN A 151 -52.67 21.28 31.03
C ASN A 151 -53.45 22.41 30.36
#